data_AF-A0A661EGX7-F1
#
_entry.id   AF-A0A661EGX7-F1
#
_cell.length_a   1.000
_cell.length_b   1.000
_cell.length_c   1.000
_cell.angle_alpha   90.00
_cell.angle_beta   90.00
_cell.angle_gamma   90.00
#
_symmetry.space_group_name_H-M   'P 1'
#
loop_
_entity.id
_entity.type
_entity.pdbx_description
1 polymer ?
#
loop_
_entity_poly.entity_id
_entity_poly.type
_entity_poly.pdbx_seq_one_letter_code
_entity_poly.pdbx_strand_id
1 'polypeptide(L)'
;MKLKILIFLLLLNFHNSLIADDCIKLVFNKYCLGGMTQNTNKITDKNIKIDTKDNIIIAVETMIKPANWLTYFDYSSRLNQKYGQGLDNSTFPNYAHSRNAKEKLIAFKKGYAKQLWQQQNFKIILDMG
;
A
#
# COMPACT_ATOMS: atom_id res chain seq x y z
N MET A 1 7.59 -4.46 -63.66
CA MET A 1 6.60 -4.82 -62.61
C MET A 1 7.25 -5.15 -61.25
N LYS A 2 8.31 -4.44 -60.83
CA LYS A 2 9.03 -4.72 -59.55
C LYS A 2 9.02 -3.54 -58.57
N LEU A 3 8.05 -2.63 -58.71
CA LEU A 3 8.01 -1.36 -57.95
C LEU A 3 6.83 -1.24 -56.97
N LYS A 4 5.97 -2.27 -56.85
CA LYS A 4 4.81 -2.25 -55.93
C LYS A 4 5.00 -3.03 -54.63
N ILE A 5 5.98 -3.91 -54.52
CA ILE A 5 6.13 -4.81 -53.37
C ILE A 5 7.12 -4.25 -52.32
N LEU A 6 7.90 -3.22 -52.66
CA LEU A 6 8.83 -2.61 -51.70
C LEU A 6 8.16 -1.65 -50.71
N ILE A 7 6.91 -1.24 -50.96
CA ILE A 7 6.17 -0.31 -50.09
C ILE A 7 5.43 -1.05 -48.97
N PHE A 8 5.15 -2.35 -49.13
CA PHE A 8 4.41 -3.12 -48.13
C PHE A 8 5.25 -3.48 -46.88
N LEU A 9 6.58 -3.40 -46.97
CA LEU A 9 7.51 -3.64 -45.86
C LEU A 9 7.82 -2.39 -45.02
N LEU A 10 7.33 -1.21 -45.42
CA LEU A 10 7.59 0.05 -44.70
C LEU A 10 6.50 0.43 -43.67
N LEU A 11 5.41 -0.33 -43.56
CA LEU A 11 4.29 -0.03 -42.64
C LEU A 11 4.18 -0.95 -41.42
N LEU A 12 5.03 -1.98 -41.28
CA LEU A 12 5.06 -2.81 -40.07
C LEU A 12 5.94 -2.22 -38.94
N ASN A 13 6.52 -1.04 -39.16
CA ASN A 13 7.28 -0.29 -38.15
C ASN A 13 6.42 0.69 -37.33
N PHE A 14 5.11 0.45 -37.23
CA PHE A 14 4.44 0.87 -35.99
C PHE A 14 4.87 -0.11 -34.90
N HIS A 15 6.09 0.14 -34.39
CA HIS A 15 6.41 -0.19 -33.02
C HIS A 15 5.36 0.52 -32.18
N ASN A 16 4.27 -0.18 -31.88
CA ASN A 16 3.60 0.01 -30.62
C ASN A 16 4.63 -0.39 -29.58
N SER A 17 5.48 0.56 -29.22
CA SER A 17 6.07 0.63 -27.89
C SER A 17 4.88 0.78 -26.93
N LEU A 18 4.12 -0.30 -26.72
CA LEU A 18 3.42 -0.47 -25.47
C LEU A 18 4.56 -0.49 -24.46
N ILE A 19 4.78 0.67 -23.84
CA ILE A 19 5.60 0.86 -22.66
C ILE A 19 5.30 -0.34 -21.78
N ALA A 20 6.25 -1.27 -21.70
CA ALA A 20 6.13 -2.39 -20.81
C ALA A 20 5.90 -1.78 -19.43
N ASP A 21 4.79 -2.15 -18.81
CA ASP A 21 4.48 -1.80 -17.44
C ASP A 21 5.68 -2.22 -16.58
N ASP A 22 6.52 -1.24 -16.18
CA ASP A 22 7.70 -1.43 -15.30
C ASP A 22 7.24 -1.75 -13.87
N CYS A 23 6.38 -2.75 -13.75
CA CYS A 23 5.83 -3.20 -12.50
C CYS A 23 6.80 -4.12 -11.80
N ILE A 24 7.60 -3.54 -10.92
CA ILE A 24 8.53 -4.29 -10.08
C ILE A 24 7.74 -5.16 -9.10
N LYS A 25 6.69 -4.62 -8.49
CA LYS A 25 5.86 -5.35 -7.51
C LYS A 25 4.47 -4.76 -7.35
N LEU A 26 3.46 -5.63 -7.39
CA LEU A 26 2.09 -5.28 -7.05
C LEU A 26 1.90 -5.25 -5.53
N VAL A 27 1.39 -4.15 -5.00
CA VAL A 27 1.09 -3.90 -3.58
C VAL A 27 -0.41 -3.70 -3.42
N PHE A 28 -0.98 -4.32 -2.38
CA PHE A 28 -2.43 -4.34 -2.12
C PHE A 28 -3.28 -4.81 -3.32
N ASN A 29 -2.69 -5.64 -4.20
CA ASN A 29 -3.29 -6.11 -5.45
C ASN A 29 -3.81 -4.98 -6.36
N LYS A 30 -3.27 -3.76 -6.22
CA LYS A 30 -3.80 -2.57 -6.88
C LYS A 30 -2.74 -1.56 -7.31
N TYR A 31 -1.65 -1.42 -6.55
CA TYR A 31 -0.63 -0.40 -6.79
C TYR A 31 0.66 -1.03 -7.28
N CYS A 32 1.22 -0.48 -8.34
CA CYS A 32 2.38 -1.03 -9.02
C CYS A 32 3.64 -0.21 -8.67
N LEU A 33 4.52 -0.78 -7.84
CA LEU A 33 5.81 -0.16 -7.53
C LEU A 33 6.73 -0.19 -8.75
N GLY A 34 7.43 0.92 -9.02
CA GLY A 34 8.20 1.10 -10.26
C GLY A 34 7.35 1.52 -11.47
N GLY A 35 6.02 1.35 -11.40
CA GLY A 35 5.11 1.75 -12.44
C GLY A 35 4.84 3.26 -12.44
N MET A 36 4.38 3.75 -13.60
CA MET A 36 3.93 5.13 -13.74
C MET A 36 2.64 5.38 -12.95
N THR A 37 2.53 6.55 -12.31
CA THR A 37 1.34 6.95 -11.56
C THR A 37 0.08 7.02 -12.40
N GLN A 38 0.20 7.32 -13.69
CA GLN A 38 -0.93 7.41 -14.63
C GLN A 38 -1.61 6.05 -14.87
N ASN A 39 -0.92 4.93 -14.63
CA ASN A 39 -1.47 3.58 -14.75
C ASN A 39 -2.25 3.14 -13.50
N THR A 40 -2.23 3.95 -12.43
CA THR A 40 -3.12 3.71 -11.29
C THR A 40 -4.48 4.31 -11.58
N ASN A 41 -5.50 3.45 -11.73
CA ASN A 41 -6.89 3.87 -11.78
C ASN A 41 -7.18 4.81 -10.60
N LYS A 42 -7.28 6.12 -10.89
CA LYS A 42 -7.63 7.24 -9.99
C LYS A 42 -7.27 7.00 -8.52
N ILE A 43 -6.17 7.59 -8.08
CA ILE A 43 -5.75 7.68 -6.67
C ILE A 43 -6.84 8.42 -5.88
N THR A 44 -7.87 7.70 -5.45
CA THR A 44 -9.03 8.24 -4.70
C THR A 44 -9.30 7.45 -3.44
N ASP A 45 -8.37 6.60 -3.02
CA ASP A 45 -8.51 5.90 -1.75
C ASP A 45 -7.99 6.80 -0.62
N LYS A 46 -8.93 7.36 0.17
CA LYS A 46 -8.65 8.35 1.22
C LYS A 46 -7.67 7.86 2.30
N ASN A 47 -7.43 6.55 2.34
CA ASN A 47 -6.57 5.90 3.32
C ASN A 47 -5.23 5.40 2.75
N ILE A 48 -4.95 5.69 1.48
CA ILE A 48 -3.69 5.32 0.83
C ILE A 48 -2.89 6.60 0.53
N LYS A 49 -1.65 6.62 0.97
CA LYS A 49 -0.67 7.63 0.56
C LYS A 49 0.34 6.96 -0.38
N ILE A 50 0.62 7.63 -1.50
CA ILE A 50 1.56 7.14 -2.51
C ILE A 50 2.66 8.18 -2.64
N ASP A 51 3.91 7.74 -2.47
CA ASP A 51 5.06 8.59 -2.72
C ASP A 51 5.60 8.29 -4.11
N THR A 52 5.85 9.35 -4.88
CA THR A 52 6.34 9.27 -6.25
C THR A 52 7.63 10.06 -6.43
N LYS A 53 8.44 9.61 -7.38
CA LYS A 53 9.60 10.33 -7.89
C LYS A 53 9.58 10.23 -9.41
N ASP A 54 9.66 11.36 -10.10
CA ASP A 54 9.63 11.40 -11.57
C ASP A 54 8.41 10.65 -12.17
N ASN A 55 7.24 10.79 -11.51
CA ASN A 55 5.99 10.09 -11.82
C ASN A 55 6.02 8.56 -11.62
N ILE A 56 7.08 8.00 -11.06
CA ILE A 56 7.22 6.59 -10.71
C ILE A 56 6.80 6.38 -9.26
N ILE A 57 6.02 5.33 -8.97
CA ILE A 57 5.63 4.98 -7.61
C ILE A 57 6.81 4.32 -6.89
N ILE A 58 7.32 5.00 -5.85
CA ILE A 58 8.46 4.52 -5.06
C ILE A 58 8.05 3.98 -3.69
N ALA A 59 6.90 4.40 -3.14
CA ALA A 59 6.34 3.82 -1.93
C ALA A 59 4.82 3.91 -1.88
N VAL A 60 4.21 2.96 -1.17
CA VAL A 60 2.78 2.95 -0.86
C VAL A 60 2.60 2.80 0.65
N GLU A 61 1.78 3.64 1.23
CA GLU A 61 1.39 3.63 2.64
C GLU A 61 -0.11 3.45 2.73
N THR A 62 -0.57 2.55 3.60
CA THR A 62 -2.00 2.39 3.91
C THR A 62 -2.25 2.64 5.39
N MET A 63 -3.28 3.43 5.66
CA MET A 63 -3.86 3.59 6.99
C MET A 63 -5.07 2.66 7.11
N ILE A 64 -4.95 1.58 7.85
CA ILE A 64 -6.06 0.67 8.07
C ILE A 64 -6.83 1.14 9.30
N LYS A 65 -8.09 1.51 9.12
CA LYS A 65 -9.05 1.64 10.23
C LYS A 65 -9.76 0.31 10.44
N PRO A 66 -9.65 -0.30 11.62
CA PRO A 66 -10.39 -1.52 11.93
C PRO A 66 -11.88 -1.39 11.75
N ALA A 67 -12.51 -2.44 11.21
CA ALA A 67 -13.95 -2.57 11.25
C ALA A 67 -14.44 -2.72 12.69
N ASN A 68 -15.64 -2.20 12.99
CA ASN A 68 -16.19 -2.13 14.36
C ASN A 68 -16.31 -3.48 15.08
N TRP A 69 -16.27 -4.59 14.36
CA TRP A 69 -16.39 -5.96 14.89
C TRP A 69 -15.03 -6.64 15.16
N LEU A 70 -13.90 -6.00 14.83
CA LEU A 70 -12.58 -6.57 15.00
C LEU A 70 -11.66 -5.58 15.76
N THR A 71 -11.06 -6.04 16.86
CA THR A 71 -10.26 -5.15 17.74
C THR A 71 -8.93 -4.76 17.11
N TYR A 72 -8.29 -3.72 17.64
CA TYR A 72 -6.91 -3.35 17.28
C TYR A 72 -5.97 -4.56 17.32
N PHE A 73 -5.99 -5.31 18.40
CA PHE A 73 -5.07 -6.42 18.63
C PHE A 73 -5.36 -7.61 17.71
N ASP A 74 -6.60 -7.81 17.30
CA ASP A 74 -6.94 -8.83 16.31
C ASP A 74 -6.39 -8.46 14.92
N TYR A 75 -6.51 -7.19 14.52
CA TYR A 75 -5.88 -6.70 13.30
C TYR A 75 -4.35 -6.78 13.36
N SER A 76 -3.75 -6.33 14.46
CA SER A 76 -2.30 -6.41 14.68
C SER A 76 -1.80 -7.85 14.57
N SER A 77 -2.50 -8.82 15.18
CA SER A 77 -2.15 -10.24 15.08
C SER A 77 -2.17 -10.74 13.63
N ARG A 78 -3.21 -10.41 12.85
CA ARG A 78 -3.32 -10.80 11.43
C ARG A 78 -2.24 -10.15 10.57
N LEU A 79 -1.93 -8.89 10.82
CA LEU A 79 -0.86 -8.19 10.11
C LEU A 79 0.51 -8.75 10.48
N ASN A 80 0.73 -9.11 11.74
CA ASN A 80 1.96 -9.78 12.18
C ASN A 80 2.15 -11.14 11.50
N GLN A 81 1.08 -11.93 11.36
CA GLN A 81 1.13 -13.21 10.63
C GLN A 81 1.51 -13.02 9.16
N LYS A 82 1.08 -11.92 8.54
CA LYS A 82 1.27 -11.70 7.10
C LYS A 82 2.58 -10.98 6.75
N TYR A 83 3.02 -10.06 7.59
CA TYR A 83 4.11 -9.12 7.28
C TYR A 83 5.28 -9.18 8.27
N GLY A 84 5.22 -10.10 9.24
CA GLY A 84 6.18 -10.18 10.34
C GLY A 84 5.86 -9.23 11.48
N GLN A 85 6.69 -9.21 12.52
CA GLN A 85 6.47 -8.38 13.70
C GLN A 85 6.53 -6.89 13.34
N GLY A 86 5.44 -6.16 13.59
CA GLY A 86 5.41 -4.70 13.44
C GLY A 86 6.04 -3.99 14.64
N LEU A 87 6.52 -2.76 14.40
CA LEU A 87 7.00 -1.85 15.44
C LEU A 87 5.81 -1.24 16.18
N ASP A 88 5.68 -1.54 17.47
CA ASP A 88 4.64 -0.99 18.34
C ASP A 88 5.01 0.44 18.78
N ASN A 89 4.21 1.41 18.35
CA ASN A 89 4.29 2.83 18.72
C ASN A 89 3.07 3.25 19.55
N SER A 90 2.39 2.30 20.19
CA SER A 90 1.22 2.57 21.01
C SER A 90 1.60 3.28 22.32
N THR A 91 0.73 4.16 22.78
CA THR A 91 0.88 4.89 24.05
C THR A 91 -0.34 4.64 24.92
N PHE A 92 -0.11 4.04 26.09
CA PHE A 92 -1.14 3.77 27.08
C PHE A 92 -0.74 4.29 28.46
N PRO A 93 -1.71 4.67 29.31
CA PRO A 93 -1.48 4.93 30.73
C PRO A 93 -0.78 3.75 31.41
N ASN A 94 0.06 4.06 32.40
CA ASN A 94 0.86 3.06 33.13
C ASN A 94 0.02 1.96 33.78
N TYR A 95 -1.21 2.24 34.21
CA TYR A 95 -2.12 1.26 34.82
C TYR A 95 -2.73 0.26 33.81
N ALA A 96 -2.58 0.48 32.50
CA ALA A 96 -3.20 -0.34 31.46
C ALA A 96 -2.34 -1.57 31.10
N HIS A 97 -2.21 -2.50 32.04
CA HIS A 97 -1.33 -3.66 31.88
C HIS A 97 -1.91 -4.76 30.99
N SER A 98 -3.23 -4.93 30.95
CA SER A 98 -3.88 -6.01 30.22
C SER A 98 -4.35 -5.59 28.82
N ARG A 99 -4.43 -6.56 27.90
CA ARG A 99 -4.99 -6.35 26.56
C ARG A 99 -6.39 -5.73 26.62
N ASN A 100 -7.26 -6.28 27.46
CA ASN A 100 -8.63 -5.76 27.64
C ASN A 100 -8.66 -4.32 28.18
N ALA A 101 -7.76 -3.97 29.12
CA ALA A 101 -7.65 -2.59 29.61
C ALA A 101 -7.23 -1.62 28.49
N LYS A 102 -6.26 -2.01 27.66
CA LYS A 102 -5.82 -1.23 26.50
C LYS A 102 -6.94 -1.08 25.46
N GLU A 103 -7.67 -2.15 25.14
CA GLU A 103 -8.80 -2.12 24.20
C GLU A 103 -9.89 -1.13 24.64
N LYS A 104 -10.25 -1.13 25.93
CA LYS A 104 -11.20 -0.16 26.47
C LYS A 104 -10.70 1.28 26.32
N LEU A 105 -9.42 1.52 26.59
CA LEU A 105 -8.85 2.87 26.48
C LEU A 105 -8.83 3.37 25.03
N ILE A 106 -8.58 2.51 24.05
CA ILE A 106 -8.73 2.84 22.62
C ILE A 106 -10.20 3.23 22.35
N ALA A 107 -11.15 2.41 22.76
CA ALA A 107 -12.57 2.68 22.54
C ALA A 107 -13.04 4.00 23.18
N PHE A 108 -12.49 4.37 24.34
CA PHE A 108 -12.78 5.62 25.04
C PHE A 108 -11.91 6.81 24.60
N LYS A 109 -11.04 6.66 23.59
CA LYS A 109 -10.09 7.70 23.13
C LYS A 109 -9.18 8.23 24.24
N LYS A 110 -8.79 7.35 25.16
CA LYS A 110 -7.90 7.60 26.31
C LYS A 110 -6.58 6.82 26.22
N GLY A 111 -6.39 6.06 25.15
CA GLY A 111 -5.17 5.36 24.83
C GLY A 111 -4.99 5.37 23.32
N TYR A 112 -3.75 5.46 22.88
CA TYR A 112 -3.40 5.54 21.48
C TYR A 112 -2.76 4.22 21.04
N ALA A 113 -3.32 3.58 20.02
CA ALA A 113 -2.79 2.32 19.51
C ALA A 113 -2.27 2.50 18.09
N LYS A 114 -0.98 2.23 17.91
CA LYS A 114 -0.32 2.39 16.61
C LYS A 114 0.74 1.34 16.40
N GLN A 115 0.73 0.76 15.22
CA GLN A 115 1.77 -0.18 14.81
C GLN A 115 2.13 0.01 13.35
N LEU A 116 3.42 -0.18 13.06
CA LEU A 116 4.00 0.02 11.74
C LEU A 116 4.71 -1.25 11.28
N TRP A 117 4.44 -1.67 10.04
CA TRP A 117 5.18 -2.72 9.35
C TRP A 117 5.96 -2.10 8.21
N GLN A 118 7.28 -2.03 8.36
CA GLN A 118 8.18 -1.58 7.31
C GLN A 118 8.48 -2.75 6.37
N GLN A 119 8.22 -2.59 5.09
CA GLN A 119 8.65 -3.51 4.04
C GLN A 119 9.63 -2.77 3.12
N GLN A 120 10.33 -3.50 2.25
CA GLN A 120 11.36 -2.92 1.38
C GLN A 120 10.88 -1.70 0.59
N ASN A 121 9.63 -1.74 0.10
CA ASN A 121 9.09 -0.73 -0.83
C ASN A 121 7.72 -0.16 -0.41
N PHE A 122 7.19 -0.55 0.74
CA PHE A 122 5.91 -0.05 1.23
C PHE A 122 5.87 -0.16 2.75
N LYS A 123 4.95 0.56 3.38
CA LYS A 123 4.72 0.41 4.81
C LYS A 123 3.23 0.36 5.12
N ILE A 124 2.87 -0.38 6.16
CA ILE A 124 1.49 -0.48 6.63
C ILE A 124 1.44 0.20 7.99
N ILE A 125 0.42 1.04 8.19
CA ILE A 125 0.14 1.67 9.48
C ILE A 125 -1.25 1.25 9.92
N LEU A 126 -1.31 0.60 11.09
CA LEU A 126 -2.55 0.40 11.83
C LEU A 126 -2.62 1.48 12.89
N ASP A 127 -3.63 2.35 12.84
CA ASP A 127 -3.75 3.52 13.70
C ASP A 127 -5.17 3.59 14.28
N MET A 128 -5.28 3.56 15.60
CA MET A 128 -6.51 3.77 16.36
C MET A 128 -6.25 4.77 17.49
N GLY A 129 -6.77 5.98 17.31
CA GLY A 129 -6.84 7.04 18.31
C GLY A 129 -8.23 7.22 18.89
#